data_AF-A0A6C0F7K1-F1
#
_entry.id   AF-A0A6C0F7K1-F1
#
_cell.length_a   1.000
_cell.length_b   1.000
_cell.length_c   1.000
_cell.angle_alpha   90.00
_cell.angle_beta   90.00
_cell.angle_gamma   90.00
#
_symmetry.space_group_name_H-M   'P 1'
#
loop_
_entity.id
_entity.type
_entity.pdbx_description
1 polymer ?
#
loop_
_entity_poly.entity_id
_entity_poly.type
_entity_poly.pdbx_seq_one_letter_code
_entity_poly.pdbx_strand_id
1 'polypeptide(L)'
;MFKIMGERSNIYLVFIFYIIFLKIIFLIASTGDVYLKFFDKTKHPIIEEKFNYWKERTEFLFIACMSALLLIMFFPHHRKEWKLNREERLMLYLFGWILLYTANWKLFIEDAAWYPSISPYLPSWFQKWLV
;
A
#
# COMPACT_ATOMS: atom_id res chain seq x y z
N MET A 1 8.70 27.33 -23.97
CA MET A 1 8.99 25.89 -23.87
C MET A 1 9.77 25.49 -22.60
N PHE A 2 10.58 26.38 -22.00
CA PHE A 2 11.32 26.09 -20.74
C PHE A 2 10.49 26.15 -19.44
N LYS A 3 9.31 26.79 -19.45
CA LYS A 3 8.47 26.96 -18.25
C LYS A 3 7.78 25.67 -17.77
N ILE A 4 7.55 24.71 -18.67
CA ILE A 4 6.91 23.42 -18.35
C ILE A 4 7.92 22.42 -17.72
N MET A 5 9.22 22.73 -17.78
CA MET A 5 10.27 21.86 -17.24
C MET A 5 10.46 22.02 -15.72
N GLY A 6 10.18 23.20 -15.16
CA GLY A 6 10.26 23.47 -13.73
C GLY A 6 9.10 22.90 -12.90
N GLU A 7 7.89 22.88 -13.47
CA GLU A 7 6.68 22.45 -12.76
C GLU A 7 6.57 20.92 -12.63
N ARG A 8 7.13 20.18 -13.60
CA ARG A 8 7.10 18.70 -13.60
C ARG A 8 8.10 18.09 -12.63
N SER A 9 9.24 18.75 -12.36
CA SER A 9 10.20 18.34 -11.31
C SER A 9 9.53 18.27 -9.93
N ASN A 10 8.65 19.22 -9.66
CA ASN A 10 7.93 19.33 -8.39
C ASN A 10 7.01 18.12 -8.14
N ILE A 11 6.31 17.62 -9.16
CA ILE A 11 5.41 16.47 -9.01
C ILE A 11 6.20 15.21 -8.62
N TYR A 12 7.36 14.96 -9.23
CA TYR A 12 8.19 13.81 -8.86
C TYR A 12 8.76 13.93 -7.45
N LEU A 13 9.21 15.12 -7.07
CA LEU A 13 9.67 15.38 -5.71
C LEU A 13 8.55 15.18 -4.70
N VAL A 14 7.34 15.67 -4.98
CA VAL A 14 6.14 15.46 -4.15
C VAL A 14 5.83 13.97 -4.02
N PHE A 15 5.94 13.19 -5.10
CA PHE A 15 5.75 11.73 -5.05
C PHE A 15 6.82 11.02 -4.24
N ILE A 16 8.10 11.39 -4.39
CA ILE A 16 9.20 10.81 -3.60
C ILE A 16 9.01 11.17 -2.12
N PHE A 17 8.68 12.41 -1.80
CA PHE A 17 8.36 12.84 -0.44
C PHE A 17 7.15 12.09 0.12
N TYR A 18 6.12 11.84 -0.68
CA TYR A 18 4.96 11.06 -0.28
C TYR A 18 5.32 9.60 0.04
N ILE A 19 6.19 8.96 -0.76
CA ILE A 19 6.69 7.61 -0.50
C ILE A 19 7.52 7.59 0.79
N ILE A 20 8.40 8.59 0.99
CA ILE A 20 9.21 8.71 2.21
C ILE A 20 8.30 8.91 3.43
N PHE A 21 7.29 9.77 3.31
CA PHE A 21 6.29 10.02 4.35
C PHE A 21 5.53 8.74 4.72
N LEU A 22 5.06 7.98 3.74
CA LEU A 22 4.44 6.67 3.97
C LEU A 22 5.40 5.68 4.63
N LYS A 23 6.69 5.67 4.25
CA LYS A 23 7.72 4.87 4.92
C LYS A 23 7.93 5.27 6.38
N ILE A 24 7.87 6.56 6.70
CA ILE A 24 8.00 7.06 8.07
C ILE A 24 6.80 6.61 8.91
N ILE A 25 5.57 6.72 8.38
CA ILE A 25 4.37 6.20 9.04
C ILE A 25 4.49 4.70 9.30
N PHE A 26 4.92 3.94 8.29
CA PHE A 26 5.15 2.50 8.42
C PHE A 26 6.22 2.16 9.47
N LEU A 27 7.32 2.92 9.51
CA LEU A 27 8.36 2.76 10.51
C LEU A 27 7.82 3.00 11.93
N ILE A 28 7.04 4.06 12.13
CA ILE A 28 6.43 4.39 13.43
C ILE A 28 5.47 3.27 13.86
N ALA A 29 4.61 2.78 12.95
CA ALA A 29 3.70 1.68 13.23
C ALA A 29 4.44 0.37 13.59
N SER A 30 5.52 0.06 12.86
CA SER A 30 6.36 -1.11 13.12
C SER A 30 7.09 -0.99 14.46
N THR A 31 7.66 0.17 14.77
CA THR A 31 8.36 0.44 16.04
C THR A 31 7.40 0.44 17.22
N GLY A 32 6.17 0.91 17.04
CA GLY A 32 5.12 0.86 18.07
C GLY A 32 4.77 -0.56 18.50
N ASP A 33 4.70 -1.50 17.57
CA ASP A 33 4.45 -2.93 17.88
C ASP A 33 5.65 -3.58 18.60
N VAL A 34 6.88 -3.24 18.18
CA VAL A 34 8.08 -3.71 18.89
C VAL A 34 8.14 -3.15 20.31
N TYR A 35 7.77 -1.87 20.50
CA TYR A 35 7.74 -1.22 21.80
C TYR A 35 6.67 -1.84 22.71
N LEU A 36 5.47 -2.12 22.19
CA LEU A 36 4.41 -2.83 22.93
C LEU A 36 4.83 -4.24 23.33
N LYS A 37 5.50 -4.98 22.44
CA LYS A 37 6.07 -6.30 22.74
C LYS A 37 7.17 -6.27 23.81
N PHE A 38 7.87 -5.15 23.95
CA PHE A 38 8.97 -4.98 24.91
C PHE A 38 8.49 -4.50 26.30
N PHE A 39 7.37 -3.78 26.39
CA PHE A 39 6.97 -3.08 27.62
C PHE A 39 5.92 -3.76 28.51
N ASP A 40 5.03 -4.63 28.02
CA ASP A 40 4.25 -5.52 28.91
C ASP A 40 3.34 -6.47 28.12
N LYS A 41 3.58 -7.79 28.20
CA LYS A 41 2.66 -8.84 27.70
C LYS A 41 1.39 -9.01 28.54
N THR A 42 1.27 -8.32 29.67
CA THR A 42 0.35 -8.71 30.75
C THR A 42 -0.65 -7.65 31.19
N LYS A 43 -0.64 -6.43 30.65
CA LYS A 43 -1.53 -5.37 31.15
C LYS A 43 -2.81 -5.13 30.35
N HIS A 44 -2.84 -5.28 29.03
CA HIS A 44 -4.05 -4.94 28.26
C HIS A 44 -4.21 -5.76 26.95
N PRO A 45 -4.77 -6.99 26.99
CA PRO A 45 -4.97 -7.81 25.79
C PRO A 45 -5.82 -7.13 24.70
N ILE A 46 -6.76 -6.28 25.12
CA ILE A 46 -7.66 -5.53 24.22
C ILE A 46 -6.90 -4.46 23.42
N ILE A 47 -5.83 -3.88 23.99
CA ILE A 47 -5.05 -2.83 23.34
C ILE A 47 -4.06 -3.46 22.36
N GLU A 48 -3.47 -4.60 22.72
CA GLU A 48 -2.55 -5.36 21.87
C GLU A 48 -3.25 -5.87 20.60
N GLU A 49 -4.45 -6.45 20.72
CA GLU A 49 -5.23 -6.94 19.58
C GLU A 49 -5.62 -5.80 18.62
N LYS A 50 -6.06 -4.66 19.17
CA LYS A 50 -6.35 -3.47 18.35
C LYS A 50 -5.11 -2.93 17.66
N PHE A 51 -3.96 -2.91 18.33
CA PHE A 51 -2.74 -2.36 17.75
C PHE A 51 -2.20 -3.26 16.62
N ASN A 52 -2.22 -4.58 16.82
CA ASN A 52 -1.88 -5.54 15.77
C ASN A 52 -2.82 -5.43 14.56
N TYR A 53 -4.13 -5.32 14.81
CA TYR A 53 -5.13 -5.09 13.77
C TYR A 53 -4.85 -3.83 12.95
N TRP A 54 -4.55 -2.70 13.60
CA TRP A 54 -4.22 -1.46 12.89
C TRP A 54 -2.87 -1.56 12.16
N LYS A 55 -1.88 -2.24 12.74
CA LYS A 55 -0.58 -2.46 12.12
C LYS A 55 -0.72 -3.22 10.80
N GLU A 56 -1.36 -4.39 10.81
CA GLU A 56 -1.54 -5.22 9.62
C GLU A 56 -2.28 -4.46 8.49
N ARG A 57 -3.26 -3.62 8.85
CA ARG A 57 -3.96 -2.78 7.87
C ARG A 57 -3.11 -1.66 7.31
N THR A 58 -2.26 -1.03 8.13
CA THR A 58 -1.35 0.01 7.63
C THR A 58 -0.28 -0.57 6.70
N GLU A 59 0.18 -1.80 6.95
CA GLU A 59 1.09 -2.53 6.07
C GLU A 59 0.41 -2.90 4.74
N PHE A 60 -0.81 -3.43 4.80
CA PHE A 60 -1.59 -3.72 3.60
C PHE A 60 -1.83 -2.46 2.76
N LEU A 61 -2.26 -1.36 3.40
CA LEU A 61 -2.51 -0.09 2.73
C LEU A 61 -1.22 0.49 2.11
N PHE A 62 -0.09 0.32 2.78
CA PHE A 62 1.21 0.67 2.22
C PHE A 62 1.53 -0.11 0.95
N ILE A 63 1.37 -1.44 0.96
CA ILE A 63 1.60 -2.30 -0.22
C ILE A 63 0.63 -1.95 -1.36
N ALA A 64 -0.65 -1.71 -1.05
CA ALA A 64 -1.66 -1.30 -2.03
C ALA A 64 -1.34 0.06 -2.66
N CYS A 65 -0.95 1.05 -1.86
CA CYS A 65 -0.53 2.37 -2.37
C CYS A 65 0.75 2.28 -3.21
N MET A 66 1.75 1.52 -2.76
CA MET A 66 3.00 1.33 -3.49
C MET A 66 2.78 0.62 -4.83
N SER A 67 1.98 -0.44 -4.85
CA SER A 67 1.63 -1.17 -6.07
C SER A 67 0.87 -0.27 -7.06
N ALA A 68 -0.16 0.45 -6.60
CA ALA A 68 -0.91 1.40 -7.43
C ALA A 68 0.00 2.49 -8.03
N LEU A 69 0.94 3.01 -7.23
CA LEU A 69 1.90 4.02 -7.69
C LEU A 69 2.82 3.47 -8.79
N LEU A 70 3.35 2.25 -8.62
CA LEU A 70 4.18 1.60 -9.64
C LEU A 70 3.39 1.41 -10.95
N LEU A 71 2.13 1.00 -10.85
CA LEU A 71 1.26 0.81 -12.02
C LEU A 71 1.01 2.10 -12.78
N ILE A 72 0.70 3.18 -12.08
CA ILE A 72 0.44 4.50 -12.69
C ILE A 72 1.73 5.08 -13.28
N MET A 73 2.84 5.00 -12.56
CA MET A 73 4.09 5.65 -12.94
C MET A 73 4.79 4.94 -14.10
N PHE A 74 4.78 3.60 -14.10
CA PHE A 74 5.45 2.78 -15.10
C PHE A 74 4.51 2.25 -16.18
N PHE A 75 3.30 2.82 -16.30
CA PHE A 75 2.37 2.44 -17.36
C PHE A 75 3.05 2.53 -18.73
N PRO A 76 3.15 1.41 -19.48
CA PRO A 76 4.01 1.31 -20.67
C PRO A 76 3.58 2.24 -21.80
N HIS A 77 2.33 2.71 -21.78
CA HIS A 77 1.77 3.62 -22.77
C HIS A 77 2.18 5.09 -22.56
N HIS A 78 2.77 5.44 -21.40
CA HIS A 78 3.27 6.79 -21.17
C HIS A 78 4.62 7.01 -21.84
N ARG A 79 4.65 7.88 -22.86
CA ARG A 79 5.85 8.33 -23.58
C ARG A 79 6.73 9.31 -22.78
N LYS A 80 6.91 9.06 -21.48
CA LYS A 80 7.91 9.78 -20.71
C LYS A 80 9.30 9.25 -21.05
N GLU A 81 10.21 10.17 -21.33
CA GLU A 81 11.65 9.93 -21.48
C GLU A 81 12.26 9.73 -20.09
N TRP A 82 11.95 8.59 -19.49
CA TRP A 82 12.73 8.10 -18.35
C TRP A 82 14.04 7.54 -18.90
N LYS A 83 15.15 7.71 -18.16
CA LYS A 83 16.42 7.01 -18.43
C LYS A 83 16.34 5.49 -18.27
N LEU A 84 15.15 4.95 -17.98
CA LEU A 84 14.89 3.53 -17.83
C LEU A 84 14.60 2.90 -19.19
N ASN A 85 15.25 1.77 -19.42
CA ASN A 85 15.02 0.94 -20.60
C ASN A 85 13.56 0.48 -20.65
N ARG A 86 13.08 0.14 -21.85
CA ARG A 86 11.70 -0.32 -22.05
C ARG A 86 11.40 -1.58 -21.21
N GLU A 87 12.38 -2.46 -21.09
CA GLU A 87 12.30 -3.71 -20.32
C GLU A 87 12.19 -3.45 -18.83
N GLU A 88 13.03 -2.58 -18.28
CA GLU A 88 13.01 -2.19 -16.86
C GLU A 88 11.67 -1.58 -16.45
N ARG A 89 11.10 -0.74 -17.32
CA ARG A 89 9.76 -0.15 -17.12
C ARG A 89 8.67 -1.20 -17.08
N LEU A 90 8.75 -2.18 -17.98
CA LEU A 90 7.80 -3.29 -18.03
C LEU A 90 7.93 -4.18 -16.79
N MET A 91 9.16 -4.46 -16.32
CA MET A 91 9.38 -5.19 -15.08
C MET A 91 8.79 -4.48 -13.87
N LEU A 92 9.01 -3.17 -13.72
CA LEU A 92 8.46 -2.39 -12.59
C LEU A 92 6.94 -2.29 -12.64
N TYR A 93 6.36 -2.21 -13.83
CA TYR A 93 4.92 -2.26 -14.02
C TYR A 93 4.33 -3.63 -13.62
N LEU A 94 4.94 -4.72 -14.09
CA LEU A 94 4.54 -6.08 -13.69
C LEU A 94 4.74 -6.30 -12.19
N PHE A 95 5.79 -5.74 -11.59
CA PHE A 95 6.03 -5.80 -10.17
C PHE A 95 4.91 -5.11 -9.37
N GLY A 96 4.40 -3.98 -9.84
CA GLY A 96 3.20 -3.35 -9.28
C GLY A 96 1.99 -4.29 -9.29
N TRP A 97 1.74 -4.98 -10.41
CA TRP A 97 0.67 -5.98 -10.49
C TRP A 97 0.89 -7.15 -9.54
N ILE A 98 2.10 -7.71 -9.50
CA ILE A 98 2.45 -8.82 -8.61
C ILE A 98 2.18 -8.42 -7.17
N LEU A 99 2.66 -7.25 -6.73
CA LEU A 99 2.42 -6.76 -5.37
C LEU A 99 0.93 -6.65 -5.06
N LEU A 100 0.13 -6.14 -6.00
CA LEU A 100 -1.32 -6.03 -5.85
C LEU A 100 -1.98 -7.41 -5.73
N TYR A 101 -1.55 -8.39 -6.53
CA TYR A 101 -2.07 -9.76 -6.48
C TYR A 101 -1.63 -10.53 -5.23
N THR A 102 -0.39 -10.34 -4.76
CA THR A 102 0.14 -10.98 -3.56
C THR A 102 -0.29 -10.30 -2.27
N ALA A 103 -0.92 -9.12 -2.36
CA ALA A 103 -1.44 -8.44 -1.20
C ALA A 103 -2.52 -9.30 -0.53
N ASN A 104 -2.48 -9.40 0.80
CA ASN A 104 -3.43 -10.20 1.55
C ASN A 104 -4.79 -9.47 1.64
N TRP A 105 -5.60 -9.60 0.59
CA TRP A 105 -6.91 -8.95 0.46
C TRP A 105 -7.90 -9.34 1.57
N LYS A 106 -7.69 -10.50 2.19
CA LYS A 106 -8.46 -10.97 3.35
C LYS A 106 -8.40 -9.99 4.51
N LEU A 107 -7.21 -9.45 4.81
CA LEU A 107 -7.01 -8.46 5.88
C LEU A 107 -7.77 -7.16 5.63
N PHE A 108 -7.99 -6.81 4.37
CA PHE A 108 -8.71 -5.59 4.01
C PHE A 108 -10.22 -5.79 3.98
N ILE A 109 -10.67 -6.96 3.54
CA ILE A 109 -12.07 -7.22 3.23
C ILE A 109 -12.74 -7.98 4.38
N GLU A 110 -12.25 -9.14 4.82
CA GLU A 110 -12.97 -9.93 5.83
C GLU A 110 -12.92 -9.31 7.24
N ASP A 111 -11.74 -8.88 7.68
CA ASP A 111 -11.56 -8.38 9.05
C ASP A 111 -12.11 -6.96 9.24
N ALA A 112 -12.73 -6.38 8.21
CA ALA A 112 -13.16 -5.00 8.26
C ALA A 112 -14.50 -4.87 8.94
N ALA A 113 -14.59 -3.94 9.90
CA ALA A 113 -15.85 -3.58 10.55
C ALA A 113 -16.96 -3.17 9.56
N TRP A 114 -16.61 -2.73 8.34
CA TRP A 114 -17.56 -2.37 7.28
C TRP A 114 -18.03 -3.56 6.43
N TYR A 115 -17.30 -4.68 6.40
CA TYR A 115 -17.59 -5.80 5.51
C TYR A 115 -18.89 -6.53 5.82
N PRO A 116 -19.26 -6.81 7.09
CA PRO A 116 -20.55 -7.41 7.41
C PRO A 116 -21.74 -6.60 6.85
N SER A 117 -21.59 -5.28 6.74
CA SER A 117 -22.61 -4.37 6.23
C SER A 117 -22.73 -4.38 4.70
N ILE A 118 -21.67 -4.77 3.98
CA ILE A 118 -21.60 -4.73 2.51
C ILE A 118 -21.63 -6.13 1.89
N SER A 119 -21.23 -7.16 2.64
CA SER A 119 -21.20 -8.55 2.19
C SER A 119 -22.51 -9.04 1.55
N PRO A 120 -23.73 -8.65 2.00
CA PRO A 120 -24.97 -9.11 1.38
C PRO A 120 -25.17 -8.60 -0.06
N TYR A 121 -24.47 -7.53 -0.44
CA TYR A 121 -24.60 -6.88 -1.74
C TYR A 121 -23.49 -7.27 -2.72
N LEU A 122 -22.50 -8.06 -2.29
CA LEU A 122 -21.40 -8.50 -3.14
C LEU A 122 -21.77 -9.75 -3.95
N PRO A 123 -21.34 -9.85 -5.21
CA PRO A 123 -21.54 -11.05 -6.02
C PRO A 123 -20.91 -12.30 -5.37
N SER A 124 -21.58 -13.45 -5.45
CA SER A 124 -21.12 -14.71 -4.84
C SER A 124 -19.76 -15.21 -5.36
N TRP A 125 -19.42 -14.89 -6.61
CA TRP A 125 -18.10 -15.20 -7.18
C TRP A 125 -16.99 -14.38 -6.53
N PHE A 126 -17.28 -13.14 -6.11
CA PHE A 126 -16.33 -12.26 -5.45
C PHE A 126 -16.12 -12.68 -3.99
N GLN A 127 -17.20 -13.07 -3.30
CA GLN A 127 -17.09 -13.65 -1.96
C GLN A 127 -16.20 -14.91 -1.93
N LYS A 128 -16.31 -15.79 -2.94
CA LYS A 128 -15.44 -16.99 -3.07
C LYS A 128 -13.98 -16.68 -3.39
N TRP A 129 -13.69 -15.52 -3.99
CA TRP A 129 -12.32 -15.11 -4.31
C TRP A 129 -11.59 -14.57 -3.07
N LEU A 130 -12.33 -14.19 -2.02
CA LEU A 130 -11.80 -13.64 -0.78
C LEU A 130 -11.43 -14.71 0.27
N VAL A 131 -11.96 -15.93 0.12
CA VAL A 131 -11.71 -17.12 0.95
C VAL A 131 -10.54 -17.93 0.39
#